data_AF-A0A937XJF0-F1
#
_entry.id   AF-A0A937XJF0-F1
#
_cell.length_a   1.000
_cell.length_b   1.000
_cell.length_c   1.000
_cell.angle_alpha   90.00
_cell.angle_beta   90.00
_cell.angle_gamma   90.00
#
_symmetry.space_group_name_H-M   'P 1'
#
loop_
_entity.id
_entity.type
_entity.pdbx_description
1 polymer ?
#
loop_
_entity_poly.entity_id
_entity_poly.type
_entity_poly.pdbx_seq_one_letter_code
_entity_poly.pdbx_strand_id
1 'polypeptide(L)'
;MSGRRIMPAGITGREKLPGLMDRTFLAYNAARLRQGCELYTEKMLAPDTVVGMSLAGALTPAGLGCSAVVPLIKAGFVDWIVATGANMYHDLHFAFNLPLHVGSHVVDDTDLRRNDVVRIYDVFLGYTDCLMATDKILRSIIVQPEFQREMGTAEFYHLLGRYAAEWERKTGNKDVSVLAAAYRAGVPIHTSSPGDSTIGMNIAGLELKGLKLRINPSIDVNETTSYVLHAKRSGGKSAVLLIGGGSPKNFMLQTEPQIQEVLMIKELGQDYFFQVTDARPDTGGLSGATPHEAVSWGKVDPEKLPDALVCYTDVTIALPMLTHYALATHPRRKLRRLYDKRARLVEDLTREFFAHSHF
;
A
#
# COMPACT_ATOMS: atom_id res chain seq x y z
N MET A 1 -29.57 -14.69 -20.04
CA MET A 1 -29.51 -15.54 -18.83
C MET A 1 -28.34 -16.53 -18.90
N SER A 2 -27.13 -16.10 -19.31
CA SER A 2 -25.96 -16.98 -19.50
C SER A 2 -25.07 -17.14 -18.25
N GLY A 3 -25.37 -16.42 -17.16
CA GLY A 3 -24.60 -16.49 -15.92
C GLY A 3 -24.84 -17.77 -15.12
N ARG A 4 -23.94 -18.06 -14.18
CA ARG A 4 -24.08 -19.20 -13.25
C ARG A 4 -25.40 -19.12 -12.50
N ARG A 5 -26.17 -20.22 -12.50
CA ARG A 5 -27.38 -20.34 -11.69
C ARG A 5 -27.04 -20.18 -10.20
N ILE A 6 -27.81 -19.33 -9.51
CA ILE A 6 -27.68 -19.14 -8.06
C ILE A 6 -28.31 -20.33 -7.34
N MET A 7 -27.48 -21.31 -7.00
CA MET A 7 -27.85 -22.49 -6.23
C MET A 7 -26.59 -23.15 -5.64
N PRO A 8 -25.90 -22.48 -4.69
CA PRO A 8 -24.71 -23.06 -4.07
C PRO A 8 -25.10 -24.26 -3.18
N ALA A 9 -24.16 -25.21 -3.03
CA ALA A 9 -24.29 -26.26 -2.02
C ALA A 9 -24.20 -25.66 -0.60
N GLY A 10 -24.79 -26.35 0.38
CA GLY A 10 -24.67 -25.97 1.79
C GLY A 10 -23.22 -26.01 2.29
N ILE A 11 -22.85 -25.07 3.17
CA ILE A 11 -21.52 -24.98 3.77
C ILE A 11 -21.36 -26.07 4.84
N THR A 12 -20.27 -26.83 4.78
CA THR A 12 -20.01 -27.97 5.68
C THR A 12 -18.94 -27.71 6.74
N GLY A 13 -18.20 -26.60 6.62
CA GLY A 13 -17.07 -26.26 7.49
C GLY A 13 -15.76 -26.93 7.09
N ARG A 14 -15.72 -27.64 5.96
CA ARG A 14 -14.53 -28.35 5.43
C ARG A 14 -13.91 -27.66 4.22
N GLU A 15 -14.59 -26.65 3.70
CA GLU A 15 -14.18 -25.94 2.49
C GLU A 15 -12.92 -25.11 2.73
N LYS A 16 -11.95 -25.19 1.82
CA LYS A 16 -10.87 -24.20 1.76
C LYS A 16 -11.46 -22.85 1.35
N LEU A 17 -10.89 -21.75 1.86
CA LEU A 17 -11.41 -20.41 1.61
C LEU A 17 -11.62 -20.09 0.12
N PRO A 18 -10.69 -20.38 -0.82
CA PRO A 18 -10.93 -20.10 -2.23
C PRO A 18 -12.19 -20.82 -2.76
N GLY A 19 -12.29 -22.12 -2.51
CA GLY A 19 -13.44 -22.90 -2.94
C GLY A 19 -14.74 -22.53 -2.23
N LEU A 20 -14.69 -21.96 -1.02
CA LEU A 20 -15.86 -21.37 -0.37
C LEU A 20 -16.30 -20.12 -1.13
N MET A 21 -15.40 -19.16 -1.35
CA MET A 21 -15.67 -17.92 -2.08
C MET A 21 -16.18 -18.21 -3.49
N ASP A 22 -15.51 -19.10 -4.24
CA ASP A 22 -15.88 -19.45 -5.61
C ASP A 22 -17.30 -19.98 -5.73
N ARG A 23 -17.78 -20.69 -4.69
CA ARG A 23 -19.11 -21.32 -4.70
C ARG A 23 -20.20 -20.43 -4.14
N THR A 24 -19.93 -19.61 -3.12
CA THR A 24 -20.98 -18.90 -2.36
C THR A 24 -21.03 -17.40 -2.64
N PHE A 25 -19.94 -16.78 -3.09
CA PHE A 25 -19.88 -15.34 -3.34
C PHE A 25 -20.42 -15.02 -4.73
N LEU A 26 -21.71 -15.30 -4.96
CA LEU A 26 -22.32 -15.32 -6.29
C LEU A 26 -22.95 -13.99 -6.74
N ALA A 27 -23.29 -13.09 -5.81
CA ALA A 27 -23.92 -11.80 -6.12
C ALA A 27 -23.39 -10.64 -5.24
N TYR A 28 -23.70 -9.41 -5.65
CA TYR A 28 -23.39 -8.15 -4.94
C TYR A 28 -21.90 -7.99 -4.58
N ASN A 29 -21.58 -7.32 -3.47
CA ASN A 29 -20.19 -7.05 -3.07
C ASN A 29 -19.40 -8.32 -2.75
N ALA A 30 -20.06 -9.40 -2.32
CA ALA A 30 -19.41 -10.70 -2.18
C ALA A 30 -18.88 -11.18 -3.54
N ALA A 31 -19.71 -11.13 -4.61
CA ALA A 31 -19.23 -11.44 -5.96
C ALA A 31 -18.14 -10.49 -6.43
N ARG A 32 -18.22 -9.19 -6.11
CA ARG A 32 -17.14 -8.24 -6.43
C ARG A 32 -15.83 -8.60 -5.75
N LEU A 33 -15.85 -9.05 -4.50
CA LEU A 33 -14.66 -9.52 -3.80
C LEU A 33 -14.08 -10.78 -4.46
N ARG A 34 -14.93 -11.77 -4.81
CA ARG A 34 -14.48 -12.98 -5.54
C ARG A 34 -13.87 -12.60 -6.89
N GLN A 35 -14.56 -11.80 -7.70
CA GLN A 35 -14.08 -11.34 -9.00
C GLN A 35 -12.76 -10.57 -8.88
N GLY A 36 -12.59 -9.76 -7.83
CA GLY A 36 -11.34 -9.09 -7.54
C GLY A 36 -10.21 -10.05 -7.18
N CYS A 37 -10.50 -11.13 -6.45
CA CYS A 37 -9.53 -12.19 -6.19
C CYS A 37 -9.14 -12.95 -7.47
N GLU A 38 -10.11 -13.27 -8.33
CA GLU A 38 -9.90 -13.86 -9.66
C GLU A 38 -9.03 -12.94 -10.52
N LEU A 39 -9.39 -11.65 -10.66
CA LEU A 39 -8.62 -10.64 -11.39
C LEU A 39 -7.19 -10.53 -10.87
N TYR A 40 -7.02 -10.43 -9.55
CA TYR A 40 -5.71 -10.30 -8.93
C TYR A 40 -4.85 -11.52 -9.25
N THR A 41 -5.37 -12.73 -9.04
CA THR A 41 -4.59 -13.95 -9.17
C THR A 41 -4.38 -14.41 -10.61
N GLU A 42 -5.36 -14.24 -11.49
CA GLU A 42 -5.30 -14.74 -12.86
C GLU A 42 -4.64 -13.74 -13.83
N LYS A 43 -4.72 -12.43 -13.55
CA LYS A 43 -4.21 -11.38 -14.45
C LYS A 43 -3.15 -10.50 -13.82
N MET A 44 -3.43 -9.88 -12.66
CA MET A 44 -2.49 -8.93 -12.05
C MET A 44 -1.20 -9.62 -11.59
N LEU A 45 -1.26 -10.89 -11.19
CA LEU A 45 -0.10 -11.67 -10.81
C LEU A 45 0.64 -12.36 -11.97
N ALA A 46 0.28 -12.09 -13.23
CA ALA A 46 1.03 -12.59 -14.38
C ALA A 46 2.52 -12.17 -14.32
N PRO A 47 3.46 -12.99 -14.83
CA PRO A 47 4.90 -12.75 -14.68
C PRO A 47 5.42 -11.43 -15.29
N ASP A 48 4.72 -10.89 -16.28
CA ASP A 48 5.00 -9.65 -17.00
C ASP A 48 4.32 -8.41 -16.39
N THR A 49 3.51 -8.58 -15.35
CA THR A 49 2.78 -7.48 -14.70
C THR A 49 3.55 -6.92 -13.49
N VAL A 50 3.72 -5.59 -13.45
CA VAL A 50 4.21 -4.85 -12.29
C VAL A 50 3.02 -4.40 -11.44
N VAL A 51 3.00 -4.79 -10.16
CA VAL A 51 1.86 -4.57 -9.25
C VAL A 51 2.19 -3.50 -8.21
N GLY A 52 1.50 -2.36 -8.28
CA GLY A 52 1.45 -1.37 -7.22
C GLY A 52 0.34 -1.69 -6.21
N MET A 53 0.59 -1.43 -4.93
CA MET A 53 -0.44 -1.51 -3.88
C MET A 53 -0.58 -0.18 -3.12
N SER A 54 -1.80 0.34 -2.98
CA SER A 54 -2.05 1.49 -2.09
C SER A 54 -2.64 1.04 -0.75
N LEU A 55 -2.24 1.68 0.35
CA LEU A 55 -2.71 1.40 1.71
C LEU A 55 -3.17 2.69 2.40
N ALA A 56 -4.49 2.85 2.55
CA ALA A 56 -5.10 4.00 3.22
C ALA A 56 -5.84 3.62 4.51
N GLY A 57 -6.02 4.58 5.40
CA GLY A 57 -6.58 4.34 6.74
C GLY A 57 -5.53 3.85 7.75
N ALA A 58 -5.99 3.31 8.88
CA ALA A 58 -5.14 2.80 9.96
C ALA A 58 -5.13 1.26 9.95
N LEU A 59 -4.49 0.68 8.93
CA LEU A 59 -4.54 -0.77 8.66
C LEU A 59 -3.45 -1.55 9.40
N THR A 60 -2.25 -1.01 9.47
CA THR A 60 -1.16 -1.64 10.23
C THR A 60 -1.47 -1.76 11.73
N PRO A 61 -2.04 -0.76 12.45
CA PRO A 61 -2.40 -0.96 13.85
C PRO A 61 -3.54 -1.97 14.04
N ALA A 62 -4.38 -2.19 13.03
CA ALA A 62 -5.37 -3.28 13.01
C ALA A 62 -4.76 -4.67 12.72
N GLY A 63 -3.43 -4.78 12.60
CA GLY A 63 -2.72 -6.04 12.36
C GLY A 63 -2.69 -6.48 10.89
N LEU A 64 -3.19 -5.69 9.94
CA LEU A 64 -3.16 -6.04 8.51
C LEU A 64 -1.75 -6.01 7.91
N GLY A 65 -0.81 -5.29 8.53
CA GLY A 65 0.60 -5.29 8.14
C GLY A 65 1.19 -6.70 8.18
N CYS A 66 1.22 -7.30 9.38
CA CYS A 66 1.78 -8.63 9.60
C CYS A 66 0.92 -9.76 9.02
N SER A 67 -0.42 -9.65 9.09
CA SER A 67 -1.31 -10.74 8.67
C SER A 67 -1.55 -10.81 7.17
N ALA A 68 -1.41 -9.70 6.44
CA ALA A 68 -1.74 -9.63 5.01
C ALA A 68 -0.62 -9.03 4.14
N VAL A 69 -0.19 -7.81 4.42
CA VAL A 69 0.75 -7.07 3.55
C VAL A 69 2.11 -7.76 3.50
N VAL A 70 2.67 -8.17 4.65
CA VAL A 70 3.96 -8.87 4.72
C VAL A 70 3.95 -10.19 3.92
N PRO A 71 2.94 -11.09 4.08
CA PRO A 71 2.81 -12.27 3.22
C PRO A 71 2.78 -11.97 1.72
N LEU A 72 2.03 -10.92 1.29
CA LEU A 72 1.96 -10.52 -0.12
C LEU A 72 3.32 -10.04 -0.66
N ILE A 73 4.04 -9.22 0.11
CA ILE A 73 5.41 -8.77 -0.22
C ILE A 73 6.33 -9.98 -0.40
N LYS A 74 6.33 -10.92 0.56
CA LYS A 74 7.20 -12.11 0.54
C LYS A 74 6.89 -13.07 -0.60
N ALA A 75 5.64 -13.09 -1.07
CA ALA A 75 5.23 -13.87 -2.22
C ALA A 75 5.56 -13.19 -3.56
N GLY A 76 6.06 -11.95 -3.55
CA GLY A 76 6.31 -11.17 -4.76
C GLY A 76 5.01 -10.71 -5.45
N PHE A 77 3.93 -10.60 -4.70
CA PHE A 77 2.60 -10.21 -5.21
C PHE A 77 2.39 -8.69 -5.22
N VAL A 78 3.32 -7.95 -4.63
CA VAL A 78 3.37 -6.49 -4.62
C VAL A 78 4.81 -6.08 -4.93
N ASP A 79 4.97 -5.19 -5.91
CA ASP A 79 6.27 -4.76 -6.41
C ASP A 79 6.66 -3.36 -5.89
N TRP A 80 5.69 -2.50 -5.58
CA TRP A 80 5.87 -1.19 -4.94
C TRP A 80 4.60 -0.76 -4.18
N ILE A 81 4.75 0.12 -3.19
CA ILE A 81 3.64 0.51 -2.29
C ILE A 81 3.55 2.03 -2.19
N VAL A 82 2.32 2.54 -2.08
CA VAL A 82 2.02 3.89 -1.58
C VAL A 82 1.13 3.78 -0.34
N ALA A 83 1.54 4.34 0.79
CA ALA A 83 0.79 4.26 2.03
C ALA A 83 0.60 5.63 2.70
N THR A 84 -0.33 5.72 3.63
CA THR A 84 -0.32 6.83 4.60
C THR A 84 0.90 6.72 5.50
N GLY A 85 1.46 7.87 5.92
CA GLY A 85 2.54 7.88 6.90
C GLY A 85 2.13 7.25 8.24
N ALA A 86 0.83 7.34 8.60
CA ALA A 86 0.26 6.68 9.76
C ALA A 86 0.41 5.15 9.71
N ASN A 87 0.18 4.51 8.56
CA ASN A 87 0.40 3.06 8.43
C ASN A 87 1.88 2.72 8.70
N MET A 88 2.80 3.46 8.11
CA MET A 88 4.23 3.19 8.30
C MET A 88 4.73 3.53 9.71
N TYR A 89 4.12 4.51 10.37
CA TYR A 89 4.41 4.83 11.78
C TYR A 89 3.95 3.71 12.70
N HIS A 90 2.69 3.30 12.60
CA HIS A 90 2.13 2.26 13.47
C HIS A 90 2.72 0.86 13.19
N ASP A 91 3.26 0.63 11.99
CA ASP A 91 4.07 -0.56 11.68
C ASP A 91 5.30 -0.69 12.59
N LEU A 92 5.90 0.44 13.00
CA LEU A 92 7.09 0.45 13.86
C LEU A 92 6.80 -0.07 15.26
N HIS A 93 5.56 0.07 15.76
CA HIS A 93 5.20 -0.49 17.07
C HIS A 93 5.47 -2.00 17.10
N PHE A 94 5.06 -2.72 16.04
CA PHE A 94 5.30 -4.15 15.91
C PHE A 94 6.78 -4.48 15.75
N ALA A 95 7.52 -3.72 14.93
CA ALA A 95 8.97 -3.89 14.77
C ALA A 95 9.71 -3.76 16.10
N PHE A 96 9.35 -2.74 16.89
CA PHE A 96 9.96 -2.42 18.19
C PHE A 96 9.40 -3.27 19.33
N ASN A 97 8.50 -4.21 19.05
CA ASN A 97 7.83 -5.07 20.02
C ASN A 97 7.08 -4.28 21.12
N LEU A 98 6.39 -3.22 20.71
CA LEU A 98 5.54 -2.39 21.54
C LEU A 98 4.07 -2.80 21.32
N PRO A 99 3.29 -3.03 22.39
CA PRO A 99 2.00 -3.69 22.28
C PRO A 99 0.88 -2.74 21.78
N LEU A 100 -0.03 -3.32 21.02
CA LEU A 100 -1.35 -2.78 20.71
C LEU A 100 -2.38 -3.85 21.10
N HIS A 101 -3.56 -3.42 21.54
CA HIS A 101 -4.61 -4.31 22.01
C HIS A 101 -5.94 -3.99 21.35
N VAL A 102 -6.74 -5.04 21.12
CA VAL A 102 -8.15 -4.87 20.76
C VAL A 102 -8.87 -4.29 21.97
N GLY A 103 -9.56 -3.18 21.75
CA GLY A 103 -10.40 -2.48 22.72
C GLY A 103 -11.86 -2.45 22.28
N SER A 104 -12.58 -1.43 22.75
CA SER A 104 -13.95 -1.14 22.36
C SER A 104 -14.04 0.31 21.91
N HIS A 105 -14.82 0.59 20.87
CA HIS A 105 -15.13 1.96 20.46
C HIS A 105 -16.17 2.62 21.39
N VAL A 106 -16.78 1.86 22.29
CA VAL A 106 -17.75 2.32 23.29
C VAL A 106 -17.06 2.37 24.66
N VAL A 107 -16.23 3.39 24.87
CA VAL A 107 -15.47 3.64 26.10
C VAL A 107 -15.39 5.13 26.40
N ASP A 108 -15.08 5.51 27.64
CA ASP A 108 -14.85 6.91 28.01
C ASP A 108 -13.42 7.32 27.65
N ASP A 109 -13.28 8.19 26.65
CA ASP A 109 -12.00 8.75 26.22
C ASP A 109 -11.27 9.53 27.31
N THR A 110 -12.00 10.12 28.25
CA THR A 110 -11.42 10.84 29.39
C THR A 110 -10.78 9.87 30.36
N ASP A 111 -11.41 8.73 30.60
CA ASP A 111 -10.86 7.66 31.43
C ASP A 111 -9.62 7.04 30.77
N LEU A 112 -9.67 6.75 29.45
CA LEU A 112 -8.48 6.31 28.71
C LEU A 112 -7.32 7.28 28.88
N ARG A 113 -7.56 8.58 28.69
CA ARG A 113 -6.51 9.60 28.80
C ARG A 113 -5.93 9.71 30.21
N ARG A 114 -6.76 9.59 31.26
CA ARG A 114 -6.29 9.60 32.66
C ARG A 114 -5.42 8.38 32.98
N ASN A 115 -5.66 7.26 32.31
CA ASN A 115 -4.93 6.01 32.48
C ASN A 115 -3.80 5.82 31.44
N ASP A 116 -3.34 6.90 30.80
CA ASP A 116 -2.24 6.88 29.83
C ASP A 116 -2.50 5.97 28.60
N VAL A 117 -3.76 5.85 28.18
CA VAL A 117 -4.15 5.10 26.98
C VAL A 117 -4.65 6.06 25.92
N VAL A 118 -4.24 5.83 24.66
CA VAL A 118 -4.84 6.44 23.47
C VAL A 118 -5.43 5.35 22.60
N ARG A 119 -6.32 5.73 21.67
CA ARG A 119 -6.98 4.77 20.79
C ARG A 119 -7.04 5.21 19.34
N ILE A 120 -7.12 4.21 18.47
CA ILE A 120 -7.46 4.31 17.06
C ILE A 120 -8.75 3.52 16.91
N TYR A 121 -9.88 4.20 17.01
CA TYR A 121 -11.21 3.57 17.09
C TYR A 121 -11.31 2.51 18.20
N ASP A 122 -11.21 1.23 17.88
CA ASP A 122 -11.25 0.07 18.78
C ASP A 122 -9.87 -0.61 18.95
N VAL A 123 -8.78 0.08 18.61
CA VAL A 123 -7.40 -0.34 18.90
C VAL A 123 -6.81 0.55 19.98
N PHE A 124 -6.34 -0.03 21.08
CA PHE A 124 -5.74 0.68 22.22
C PHE A 124 -4.22 0.53 22.23
N LEU A 125 -3.53 1.61 22.60
CA LEU A 125 -2.09 1.65 22.82
C LEU A 125 -1.77 2.60 23.97
N GLY A 126 -0.77 2.25 24.77
CA GLY A 126 -0.32 3.15 25.84
C GLY A 126 0.40 4.37 25.27
N TYR A 127 0.13 5.52 25.84
CA TYR A 127 0.69 6.79 25.38
C TYR A 127 2.18 6.85 25.68
N THR A 128 2.60 6.54 26.90
CA THR A 128 4.01 6.64 27.31
C THR A 128 4.83 5.45 26.84
N ASP A 129 4.34 4.23 27.07
CA ASP A 129 5.08 2.99 26.86
C ASP A 129 5.03 2.44 25.43
N CYS A 130 4.08 2.88 24.59
CA CYS A 130 4.00 2.53 23.18
C CYS A 130 4.24 3.74 22.27
N LEU A 131 3.37 4.76 22.29
CA LEU A 131 3.45 5.89 21.35
C LEU A 131 4.75 6.71 21.54
N MET A 132 4.99 7.23 22.75
CA MET A 132 6.18 8.02 23.06
C MET A 132 7.48 7.19 23.03
N ALA A 133 7.41 5.90 23.37
CA ALA A 133 8.53 4.98 23.23
C ALA A 133 8.94 4.81 21.76
N THR A 134 7.96 4.67 20.86
CA THR A 134 8.19 4.62 19.41
C THR A 134 8.86 5.89 18.91
N ASP A 135 8.37 7.06 19.34
CA ASP A 135 8.96 8.36 19.00
C ASP A 135 10.42 8.48 19.44
N LYS A 136 10.74 8.01 20.64
CA LYS A 136 12.11 8.03 21.15
C LYS A 136 13.04 7.18 20.30
N ILE A 137 12.61 5.97 19.92
CA ILE A 137 13.38 5.08 19.05
C ILE A 137 13.51 5.68 17.66
N LEU A 138 12.41 6.15 17.06
CA LEU A 138 12.39 6.78 15.74
C LEU A 138 13.36 7.97 15.68
N ARG A 139 13.29 8.89 16.65
CA ARG A 139 14.23 10.02 16.76
C ARG A 139 15.68 9.55 16.83
N SER A 140 15.98 8.50 17.60
CA SER A 140 17.35 7.96 17.71
C SER A 140 17.89 7.38 16.38
N ILE A 141 16.98 6.91 15.51
CA ILE A 141 17.31 6.40 14.17
C ILE A 141 17.48 7.56 13.17
N ILE A 142 16.54 8.50 13.10
CA ILE A 142 16.56 9.55 12.07
C ILE A 142 17.61 10.64 12.32
N VAL A 143 18.28 10.66 13.48
CA VAL A 143 19.47 11.51 13.72
C VAL A 143 20.76 10.89 13.17
N GLN A 144 20.74 9.63 12.74
CA GLN A 144 21.94 8.98 12.19
C GLN A 144 22.39 9.65 10.88
N PRO A 145 23.71 9.63 10.56
CA PRO A 145 24.28 10.38 9.44
C PRO A 145 23.63 10.14 8.08
N GLU A 146 23.21 8.91 7.78
CA GLU A 146 22.59 8.55 6.50
C GLU A 146 21.26 9.25 6.22
N PHE A 147 20.59 9.74 7.28
CA PHE A 147 19.36 10.52 7.19
C PHE A 147 19.61 12.04 7.08
N GLN A 148 20.83 12.54 7.31
CA GLN A 148 21.10 13.98 7.40
C GLN A 148 21.26 14.66 6.02
N ARG A 149 20.29 14.43 5.13
CA ARG A 149 20.23 14.96 3.77
C ARG A 149 18.81 14.96 3.24
N GLU A 150 18.63 15.57 2.07
CA GLU A 150 17.40 15.43 1.29
C GLU A 150 17.27 14.02 0.68
N MET A 151 16.05 13.48 0.69
CA MET A 151 15.70 12.20 0.06
C MET A 151 14.20 12.10 -0.24
N GLY A 152 13.81 11.16 -1.10
CA GLY A 152 12.41 10.75 -1.26
C GLY A 152 11.95 9.84 -0.11
N THR A 153 10.64 9.61 0.01
CA THR A 153 10.10 8.72 1.04
C THR A 153 10.49 7.27 0.82
N ALA A 154 10.68 6.82 -0.43
CA ALA A 154 11.12 5.45 -0.70
C ALA A 154 12.49 5.12 -0.13
N GLU A 155 13.43 6.07 -0.23
CA GLU A 155 14.74 5.92 0.39
C GLU A 155 14.66 5.99 1.91
N PHE A 156 13.91 6.96 2.44
CA PHE A 156 13.68 7.10 3.87
C PHE A 156 13.11 5.80 4.48
N TYR A 157 12.06 5.24 3.89
CA TYR A 157 11.43 4.02 4.39
C TYR A 157 12.28 2.77 4.19
N HIS A 158 13.12 2.72 3.16
CA HIS A 158 14.06 1.62 3.01
C HIS A 158 15.14 1.64 4.10
N LEU A 159 15.71 2.82 4.40
CA LEU A 159 16.65 2.98 5.51
C LEU A 159 15.98 2.62 6.83
N LEU A 160 14.78 3.14 7.09
CA LEU A 160 14.01 2.83 8.29
C LEU A 160 13.66 1.33 8.39
N GLY A 161 13.34 0.70 7.26
CA GLY A 161 13.07 -0.74 7.16
C GLY A 161 14.28 -1.61 7.51
N ARG A 162 15.51 -1.15 7.24
CA ARG A 162 16.73 -1.81 7.73
C ARG A 162 16.77 -1.82 9.26
N TYR A 163 16.49 -0.69 9.90
CA TYR A 163 16.43 -0.59 11.37
C TYR A 163 15.28 -1.42 11.95
N ALA A 164 14.10 -1.41 11.33
CA ALA A 164 12.98 -2.28 11.72
C ALA A 164 13.36 -3.76 11.64
N ALA A 165 14.06 -4.18 10.58
CA ALA A 165 14.54 -5.55 10.41
C ALA A 165 15.60 -5.94 11.45
N GLU A 166 16.42 -4.99 11.91
CA GLU A 166 17.34 -5.18 13.03
C GLU A 166 16.62 -5.36 14.36
N TRP A 167 15.58 -4.57 14.61
CA TRP A 167 14.75 -4.68 15.80
C TRP A 167 14.02 -6.01 15.88
N GLU A 168 13.42 -6.48 14.78
CA GLU A 168 12.83 -7.83 14.70
C GLU A 168 13.84 -8.91 15.13
N ARG A 169 15.10 -8.84 14.66
CA ARG A 169 16.15 -9.78 15.08
C ARG A 169 16.48 -9.69 16.57
N LYS A 170 16.50 -8.48 17.14
CA LYS A 170 16.81 -8.26 18.57
C LYS A 170 15.70 -8.75 19.49
N THR A 171 14.44 -8.60 19.08
CA THR A 171 13.27 -8.97 19.88
C THR A 171 12.82 -10.40 19.66
N GLY A 172 13.33 -11.08 18.62
CA GLY A 172 12.92 -12.43 18.24
C GLY A 172 11.61 -12.46 17.44
N ASN A 173 11.00 -11.30 17.17
CA ASN A 173 9.85 -11.19 16.29
C ASN A 173 10.27 -11.43 14.83
N LYS A 174 9.37 -12.01 14.04
CA LYS A 174 9.65 -12.32 12.64
C LYS A 174 8.45 -11.96 11.77
N ASP A 175 8.72 -11.26 10.67
CA ASP A 175 7.71 -10.93 9.67
C ASP A 175 6.53 -10.12 10.24
N VAL A 176 6.80 -9.24 11.21
CA VAL A 176 5.78 -8.41 11.89
C VAL A 176 5.69 -7.00 11.34
N SER A 177 6.73 -6.53 10.65
CA SER A 177 6.82 -5.19 10.06
C SER A 177 6.81 -5.20 8.53
N VAL A 178 5.92 -4.40 7.95
CA VAL A 178 5.86 -4.08 6.53
C VAL A 178 7.16 -3.43 6.05
N LEU A 179 7.68 -2.45 6.81
CA LEU A 179 8.94 -1.78 6.48
C LEU A 179 10.11 -2.78 6.44
N ALA A 180 10.21 -3.68 7.42
CA ALA A 180 11.24 -4.72 7.45
C ALA A 180 11.12 -5.72 6.30
N ALA A 181 9.89 -6.15 5.97
CA ALA A 181 9.64 -7.05 4.85
C ALA A 181 9.97 -6.40 3.51
N ALA A 182 9.57 -5.14 3.31
CA ALA A 182 9.84 -4.37 2.10
C ALA A 182 11.35 -4.12 1.89
N TYR A 183 12.08 -3.79 2.96
CA TYR A 183 13.55 -3.68 2.94
C TYR A 183 14.19 -4.99 2.44
N ARG A 184 13.83 -6.14 3.02
CA ARG A 184 14.36 -7.45 2.62
C ARG A 184 14.01 -7.79 1.17
N ALA A 185 12.79 -7.45 0.75
CA ALA A 185 12.28 -7.78 -0.58
C ALA A 185 12.68 -6.79 -1.68
N GLY A 186 13.28 -5.64 -1.34
CA GLY A 186 13.56 -4.57 -2.30
C GLY A 186 12.30 -3.92 -2.87
N VAL A 187 11.21 -3.86 -2.08
CA VAL A 187 9.95 -3.21 -2.45
C VAL A 187 9.99 -1.77 -1.96
N PRO A 188 9.96 -0.75 -2.83
CA PRO A 188 9.94 0.65 -2.41
C PRO A 188 8.55 1.03 -1.88
N ILE A 189 8.52 1.75 -0.76
CA ILE A 189 7.30 2.26 -0.12
C ILE A 189 7.32 3.78 -0.20
N HIS A 190 6.22 4.39 -0.62
CA HIS A 190 6.10 5.85 -0.72
C HIS A 190 4.99 6.35 0.20
N THR A 191 5.08 7.60 0.62
CA THR A 191 3.99 8.29 1.32
C THR A 191 3.61 9.56 0.58
N SER A 192 2.35 9.65 0.19
CA SER A 192 1.81 10.75 -0.62
C SER A 192 1.71 12.09 0.12
N SER A 193 1.79 12.07 1.45
CA SER A 193 1.72 13.27 2.30
C SER A 193 2.74 13.15 3.43
N PRO A 194 4.06 13.39 3.18
CA PRO A 194 5.12 13.06 4.14
C PRO A 194 5.03 13.81 5.48
N GLY A 195 4.46 15.01 5.49
CA GLY A 195 4.21 15.78 6.71
C GLY A 195 3.02 15.30 7.54
N ASP A 196 2.12 14.50 6.95
CA ASP A 196 0.85 14.07 7.55
C ASP A 196 0.99 12.72 8.28
N SER A 197 1.85 12.70 9.31
CA SER A 197 2.00 11.58 10.24
C SER A 197 2.92 11.95 11.40
N THR A 198 2.93 11.13 12.45
CA THR A 198 3.90 11.25 13.54
C THR A 198 5.35 11.17 13.04
N ILE A 199 5.63 10.45 11.94
CA ILE A 199 6.95 10.48 11.29
C ILE A 199 7.29 11.90 10.81
N GLY A 200 6.40 12.52 10.04
CA GLY A 200 6.57 13.89 9.54
C GLY A 200 6.72 14.91 10.66
N MET A 201 5.90 14.80 11.71
CA MET A 201 5.98 15.65 12.91
C MET A 201 7.32 15.51 13.64
N ASN A 202 7.87 14.30 13.72
CA ASN A 202 9.18 14.05 14.32
C ASN A 202 10.33 14.64 13.49
N ILE A 203 10.25 14.55 12.16
CA ILE A 203 11.21 15.17 11.25
C ILE A 203 11.20 16.70 11.44
N ALA A 204 10.02 17.33 11.38
CA ALA A 204 9.87 18.77 11.60
C ALA A 204 10.36 19.23 12.98
N GLY A 205 10.11 18.45 14.03
CA GLY A 205 10.59 18.77 15.38
C GLY A 205 12.11 18.69 15.52
N LEU A 206 12.77 17.76 14.81
CA LEU A 206 14.23 17.66 14.80
C LEU A 206 14.90 18.71 13.91
N GLU A 207 14.24 19.12 12.83
CA GLU A 207 14.70 20.23 12.00
C GLU A 207 14.89 21.52 12.82
N LEU A 208 13.98 21.81 13.77
CA LEU A 208 14.11 22.95 14.68
C LEU A 208 15.38 22.90 15.55
N LYS A 209 16.01 21.71 15.67
CA LYS A 209 17.28 21.50 16.38
C LYS A 209 18.50 21.52 15.44
N GLY A 210 18.31 21.89 14.17
CA GLY A 210 19.38 22.00 13.17
C GLY A 210 19.69 20.70 12.42
N LEU A 211 18.86 19.66 12.54
CA LEU A 211 19.02 18.42 11.77
C LEU A 211 18.63 18.66 10.30
N LYS A 212 19.25 17.91 9.39
CA LYS A 212 19.24 18.21 7.94
C LYS A 212 18.33 17.32 7.10
N LEU A 213 17.67 16.35 7.71
CA LEU A 213 16.74 15.46 6.99
C LEU A 213 15.63 16.29 6.34
N ARG A 214 15.49 16.17 5.01
CA ARG A 214 14.40 16.75 4.22
C ARG A 214 13.77 15.68 3.36
N ILE A 215 12.44 15.69 3.28
CA ILE A 215 11.70 14.82 2.36
C ILE A 215 11.28 15.67 1.16
N ASN A 216 11.67 15.23 -0.04
CA ASN A 216 11.32 15.88 -1.30
C ASN A 216 10.29 15.02 -2.07
N PRO A 217 9.00 15.40 -2.09
CA PRO A 217 7.96 14.64 -2.79
C PRO A 217 8.17 14.52 -4.30
N SER A 218 8.90 15.46 -4.93
CA SER A 218 9.17 15.40 -6.37
C SER A 218 10.03 14.20 -6.75
N ILE A 219 10.91 13.75 -5.85
CA ILE A 219 11.68 12.50 -6.04
C ILE A 219 10.69 11.32 -6.13
N ASP A 220 9.71 11.26 -5.24
CA ASP A 220 8.74 10.17 -5.20
C ASP A 220 7.80 10.18 -6.42
N VAL A 221 7.40 11.36 -6.90
CA VAL A 221 6.57 11.50 -8.11
C VAL A 221 7.30 10.92 -9.33
N ASN A 222 8.55 11.32 -9.55
CA ASN A 222 9.35 10.82 -10.68
C ASN A 222 9.68 9.32 -10.53
N GLU A 223 10.00 8.88 -9.31
CA GLU A 223 10.31 7.50 -9.02
C GLU A 223 9.11 6.57 -9.29
N THR A 224 7.93 6.88 -8.77
CA THR A 224 6.72 6.07 -9.00
C THR A 224 6.30 6.05 -10.46
N THR A 225 6.43 7.19 -11.14
CA THR A 225 6.19 7.33 -12.59
C THR A 225 7.11 6.39 -13.39
N SER A 226 8.38 6.29 -12.99
CA SER A 226 9.35 5.43 -13.68
C SER A 226 8.99 3.94 -13.60
N TYR A 227 8.32 3.48 -12.53
CA TYR A 227 7.92 2.08 -12.41
C TYR A 227 6.84 1.69 -13.42
N VAL A 228 5.85 2.57 -13.59
CA VAL A 228 4.75 2.36 -14.53
C VAL A 228 5.29 2.39 -15.96
N LEU A 229 6.06 3.42 -16.31
CA LEU A 229 6.66 3.54 -17.63
C LEU A 229 7.58 2.35 -17.95
N HIS A 230 8.40 1.90 -16.99
CA HIS A 230 9.24 0.72 -17.14
C HIS A 230 8.43 -0.55 -17.44
N ALA A 231 7.30 -0.76 -16.74
CA ALA A 231 6.43 -1.90 -16.98
C ALA A 231 5.99 -1.94 -18.45
N LYS A 232 5.55 -0.80 -18.98
CA LYS A 232 5.04 -0.66 -20.35
C LYS A 232 6.15 -0.80 -21.40
N ARG A 233 7.30 -0.12 -21.20
CA ARG A 233 8.44 -0.15 -22.15
C ARG A 233 9.17 -1.48 -22.17
N SER A 234 9.05 -2.30 -21.12
CA SER A 234 9.54 -3.68 -21.11
C SER A 234 8.63 -4.67 -21.85
N GLY A 235 7.54 -4.21 -22.47
CA GLY A 235 6.53 -5.05 -23.11
C GLY A 235 5.59 -5.75 -22.12
N GLY A 236 5.63 -5.35 -20.85
CA GLY A 236 4.77 -5.86 -19.78
C GLY A 236 3.58 -4.95 -19.50
N LYS A 237 2.96 -5.16 -18.33
CA LYS A 237 1.72 -4.49 -17.91
C LYS A 237 1.86 -3.85 -16.55
N SER A 238 1.03 -2.85 -16.26
CA SER A 238 0.92 -2.22 -14.94
C SER A 238 -0.42 -2.54 -14.28
N ALA A 239 -0.41 -2.80 -12.97
CA ALA A 239 -1.60 -3.14 -12.21
C ALA A 239 -1.60 -2.45 -10.86
N VAL A 240 -2.78 -2.05 -10.39
CA VAL A 240 -2.97 -1.40 -9.07
C VAL A 240 -3.96 -2.14 -8.19
N LEU A 241 -3.51 -2.53 -7.00
CA LEU A 241 -4.35 -3.04 -5.91
C LEU A 241 -4.57 -1.92 -4.89
N LEU A 242 -5.76 -1.34 -4.88
CA LEU A 242 -6.07 -0.15 -4.10
C LEU A 242 -6.86 -0.54 -2.84
N ILE A 243 -6.20 -0.54 -1.69
CA ILE A 243 -6.83 -0.84 -0.40
C ILE A 243 -7.19 0.48 0.29
N GLY A 244 -8.49 0.75 0.35
CA GLY A 244 -9.06 2.01 0.83
C GLY A 244 -9.14 3.06 -0.29
N GLY A 245 -8.84 4.31 0.05
CA GLY A 245 -8.93 5.45 -0.86
C GLY A 245 -7.91 6.55 -0.54
N GLY A 246 -8.38 7.80 -0.49
CA GLY A 246 -7.59 8.95 -0.04
C GLY A 246 -6.34 9.25 -0.87
N SER A 247 -5.40 9.94 -0.23
CA SER A 247 -4.13 10.38 -0.84
C SER A 247 -3.30 9.21 -1.42
N PRO A 248 -3.18 8.03 -0.78
CA PRO A 248 -2.45 6.90 -1.36
C PRO A 248 -3.02 6.40 -2.69
N LYS A 249 -4.36 6.30 -2.81
CA LYS A 249 -5.02 5.97 -4.08
C LYS A 249 -4.68 7.01 -5.15
N ASN A 250 -4.77 8.31 -4.81
CA ASN A 250 -4.48 9.36 -5.78
C ASN A 250 -3.06 9.27 -6.30
N PHE A 251 -2.10 9.20 -5.38
CA PHE A 251 -0.69 9.27 -5.68
C PHE A 251 -0.21 8.06 -6.48
N MET A 252 -0.83 6.89 -6.26
CA MET A 252 -0.61 5.72 -7.11
C MET A 252 -1.09 5.95 -8.54
N LEU A 253 -2.31 6.49 -8.71
CA LEU A 253 -2.93 6.69 -10.02
C LEU A 253 -2.43 7.93 -10.77
N GLN A 254 -1.88 8.94 -10.08
CA GLN A 254 -1.40 10.18 -10.72
C GLN A 254 -0.15 9.94 -11.59
N THR A 255 0.49 8.77 -11.46
CA THR A 255 1.57 8.34 -12.34
C THR A 255 1.16 8.45 -13.81
N GLU A 256 -0.10 8.16 -14.14
CA GLU A 256 -0.62 8.24 -15.51
C GLU A 256 -0.74 9.69 -16.03
N PRO A 257 -1.45 10.62 -15.36
CA PRO A 257 -1.38 12.04 -15.70
C PRO A 257 0.06 12.60 -15.75
N GLN A 258 0.94 12.15 -14.86
CA GLN A 258 2.34 12.56 -14.90
C GLN A 258 3.01 12.14 -16.20
N ILE A 259 2.80 10.90 -16.67
CA ILE A 259 3.35 10.41 -17.95
C ILE A 259 2.72 11.16 -19.13
N GLN A 260 1.39 11.19 -19.19
CA GLN A 260 0.65 11.60 -20.38
C GLN A 260 0.54 13.13 -20.53
N GLU A 261 0.29 13.85 -19.43
CA GLU A 261 -0.05 15.28 -19.45
C GLU A 261 1.14 16.17 -19.07
N VAL A 262 1.97 15.73 -18.11
CA VAL A 262 3.09 16.55 -17.61
C VAL A 262 4.38 16.26 -18.38
N LEU A 263 4.71 14.99 -18.59
CA LEU A 263 5.91 14.56 -19.32
C LEU A 263 5.68 14.42 -20.83
N MET A 264 4.42 14.50 -21.29
CA MET A 264 4.01 14.40 -22.70
C MET A 264 4.47 13.09 -23.38
N ILE A 265 4.62 12.01 -22.60
CA ILE A 265 5.01 10.69 -23.08
C ILE A 265 3.73 9.94 -23.48
N LYS A 266 3.70 9.44 -24.72
CA LYS A 266 2.55 8.65 -25.20
C LYS A 266 2.52 7.30 -24.51
N GLU A 267 1.46 7.08 -23.76
CA GLU A 267 1.23 5.90 -22.95
C GLU A 267 -0.27 5.77 -22.67
N LEU A 268 -0.73 4.59 -22.28
CA LEU A 268 -2.11 4.32 -21.91
C LEU A 268 -2.15 3.83 -20.47
N GLY A 269 -3.18 4.25 -19.73
CA GLY A 269 -3.39 3.98 -18.30
C GLY A 269 -3.11 2.56 -17.77
N GLN A 270 -3.33 2.36 -16.48
CA GLN A 270 -3.15 1.05 -15.84
C GLN A 270 -3.92 -0.06 -16.57
N ASP A 271 -3.27 -1.20 -16.80
CA ASP A 271 -3.89 -2.35 -17.48
C ASP A 271 -4.92 -3.06 -16.60
N TYR A 272 -4.68 -3.07 -15.29
CA TYR A 272 -5.54 -3.74 -14.32
C TYR A 272 -5.78 -2.88 -13.08
N PHE A 273 -7.02 -2.84 -12.63
CA PHE A 273 -7.44 -2.03 -11.50
C PHE A 273 -8.33 -2.86 -10.57
N PHE A 274 -7.92 -3.03 -9.32
CA PHE A 274 -8.78 -3.61 -8.30
C PHE A 274 -8.77 -2.75 -7.04
N GLN A 275 -9.94 -2.18 -6.71
CA GLN A 275 -10.15 -1.37 -5.51
C GLN A 275 -11.07 -2.07 -4.51
N VAL A 276 -10.71 -1.96 -3.23
CA VAL A 276 -11.58 -2.25 -2.08
C VAL A 276 -11.78 -0.95 -1.31
N THR A 277 -13.01 -0.49 -1.14
CA THR A 277 -13.31 0.74 -0.41
C THR A 277 -14.70 0.73 0.21
N ASP A 278 -14.91 1.43 1.30
CA ASP A 278 -16.21 1.74 1.89
C ASP A 278 -16.76 3.10 1.42
N ALA A 279 -15.94 3.90 0.73
CA ALA A 279 -16.29 5.23 0.30
C ALA A 279 -17.30 5.19 -0.86
N ARG A 280 -18.41 5.92 -0.68
CA ARG A 280 -19.42 6.04 -1.73
C ARG A 280 -18.98 7.03 -2.82
N PRO A 281 -19.34 6.78 -4.09
CA PRO A 281 -19.00 7.69 -5.19
C PRO A 281 -19.79 9.01 -5.18
N ASP A 282 -21.03 9.00 -4.65
CA ASP A 282 -21.97 10.12 -4.75
C ASP A 282 -21.57 11.36 -3.94
N THR A 283 -20.65 11.24 -2.99
CA THR A 283 -20.14 12.35 -2.19
C THR A 283 -19.03 13.15 -2.89
N GLY A 284 -18.62 12.74 -4.10
CA GLY A 284 -17.58 13.42 -4.89
C GLY A 284 -16.16 13.28 -4.34
N GLY A 285 -15.96 12.42 -3.33
CA GLY A 285 -14.64 12.15 -2.77
C GLY A 285 -13.83 11.18 -3.62
N LEU A 286 -12.54 11.46 -3.82
CA LEU A 286 -11.62 10.61 -4.59
C LEU A 286 -11.61 9.14 -4.10
N SER A 287 -11.79 8.90 -2.81
CA SER A 287 -11.87 7.55 -2.25
C SER A 287 -12.93 6.69 -2.95
N GLY A 288 -14.10 7.26 -3.25
CA GLY A 288 -15.20 6.59 -3.94
C GLY A 288 -15.17 6.72 -5.47
N ALA A 289 -14.26 7.52 -6.04
CA ALA A 289 -14.17 7.75 -7.48
C ALA A 289 -14.06 6.44 -8.27
N THR A 290 -14.94 6.27 -9.24
CA THR A 290 -15.11 5.00 -9.97
C THR A 290 -14.04 4.81 -11.05
N PRO A 291 -13.78 3.57 -11.52
CA PRO A 291 -12.91 3.34 -12.67
C PRO A 291 -13.35 4.08 -13.93
N HIS A 292 -14.67 4.28 -14.13
CA HIS A 292 -15.19 5.03 -15.27
C HIS A 292 -14.77 6.50 -15.22
N GLU A 293 -14.78 7.10 -14.02
CA GLU A 293 -14.22 8.43 -13.80
C GLU A 293 -12.69 8.40 -13.99
N ALA A 294 -12.00 7.37 -13.52
CA ALA A 294 -10.56 7.23 -13.70
C ALA A 294 -10.13 7.17 -15.19
N VAL A 295 -10.95 6.58 -16.06
CA VAL A 295 -10.73 6.57 -17.52
C VAL A 295 -10.71 8.00 -18.10
N SER A 296 -11.56 8.92 -17.64
CA SER A 296 -11.57 10.29 -18.17
C SER A 296 -10.29 11.07 -17.85
N TRP A 297 -9.53 10.61 -16.85
CA TRP A 297 -8.23 11.15 -16.45
C TRP A 297 -7.04 10.36 -17.02
N GLY A 298 -7.27 9.44 -17.96
CA GLY A 298 -6.24 8.57 -18.52
C GLY A 298 -5.64 7.56 -17.54
N LYS A 299 -6.19 7.42 -16.32
CA LYS A 299 -5.64 6.58 -15.24
C LYS A 299 -5.84 5.08 -15.47
N VAL A 300 -6.82 4.71 -16.29
CA VAL A 300 -7.16 3.32 -16.65
C VAL A 300 -7.30 3.26 -18.17
N ASP A 301 -6.74 2.24 -18.80
CA ASP A 301 -6.91 2.00 -20.23
C ASP A 301 -8.40 1.75 -20.55
N PRO A 302 -9.04 2.54 -21.44
CA PRO A 302 -10.45 2.36 -21.82
C PRO A 302 -10.77 0.94 -22.32
N GLU A 303 -9.84 0.26 -22.99
CA GLU A 303 -10.05 -1.12 -23.49
C GLU A 303 -10.02 -2.16 -22.37
N LYS A 304 -9.57 -1.78 -21.17
CA LYS A 304 -9.46 -2.65 -19.98
C LYS A 304 -10.54 -2.39 -18.94
N LEU A 305 -11.56 -1.58 -19.24
CA LEU A 305 -12.70 -1.32 -18.35
C LEU A 305 -13.36 -2.59 -17.74
N PRO A 306 -13.53 -3.71 -18.47
CA PRO A 306 -14.04 -4.96 -17.87
C PRO A 306 -13.14 -5.53 -16.75
N ASP A 307 -11.86 -5.18 -16.75
CA ASP A 307 -10.83 -5.59 -15.79
C ASP A 307 -10.55 -4.50 -14.74
N ALA A 308 -11.47 -3.54 -14.58
CA ALA A 308 -11.45 -2.53 -13.54
C ALA A 308 -12.59 -2.74 -12.54
N LEU A 309 -12.26 -3.28 -11.36
CA LEU A 309 -13.22 -3.71 -10.35
C LEU A 309 -13.17 -2.86 -9.09
N VAL A 310 -14.34 -2.55 -8.54
CA VAL A 310 -14.51 -1.97 -7.20
C VAL A 310 -15.36 -2.91 -6.35
N CYS A 311 -14.85 -3.27 -5.17
CA CYS A 311 -15.59 -3.97 -4.14
C CYS A 311 -15.90 -3.01 -3.00
N TYR A 312 -17.19 -2.73 -2.78
CA TYR A 312 -17.63 -1.86 -1.70
C TYR A 312 -17.73 -2.65 -0.38
N THR A 313 -16.67 -2.64 0.43
CA THR A 313 -16.61 -3.39 1.70
C THR A 313 -15.47 -2.89 2.59
N ASP A 314 -15.48 -3.33 3.84
CA ASP A 314 -14.42 -3.04 4.80
C ASP A 314 -13.13 -3.80 4.41
N VAL A 315 -12.03 -3.06 4.36
CA VAL A 315 -10.70 -3.59 4.02
C VAL A 315 -10.21 -4.63 5.02
N THR A 316 -10.63 -4.56 6.29
CA THR A 316 -10.32 -5.54 7.33
C THR A 316 -11.00 -6.89 7.10
N ILE A 317 -12.06 -6.93 6.28
CA ILE A 317 -12.70 -8.16 5.79
C ILE A 317 -12.01 -8.63 4.52
N ALA A 318 -11.91 -7.74 3.52
CA ALA A 318 -11.50 -8.13 2.18
C ALA A 318 -10.01 -8.47 2.06
N LEU A 319 -9.11 -7.72 2.69
CA LEU A 319 -7.67 -7.90 2.49
C LEU A 319 -7.16 -9.24 3.02
N PRO A 320 -7.56 -9.73 4.21
CA PRO A 320 -7.21 -11.08 4.65
C PRO A 320 -7.75 -12.17 3.70
N MET A 321 -8.98 -12.01 3.21
CA MET A 321 -9.58 -12.97 2.27
C MET A 321 -8.83 -13.01 0.95
N LEU A 322 -8.52 -11.84 0.37
CA LEU A 322 -7.72 -11.70 -0.84
C LEU A 322 -6.33 -12.32 -0.67
N THR A 323 -5.68 -12.04 0.48
CA THR A 323 -4.33 -12.54 0.76
C THR A 323 -4.32 -14.05 0.83
N HIS A 324 -5.23 -14.65 1.61
CA HIS A 324 -5.35 -16.10 1.66
C HIS A 324 -5.70 -16.68 0.29
N TYR A 325 -6.64 -16.08 -0.45
CA TYR A 325 -7.01 -16.55 -1.79
C TYR A 325 -5.78 -16.60 -2.69
N ALA A 326 -5.06 -15.48 -2.82
CA ALA A 326 -3.89 -15.36 -3.67
C ALA A 326 -2.76 -16.34 -3.29
N LEU A 327 -2.44 -16.46 -2.00
CA LEU A 327 -1.40 -17.39 -1.56
C LEU A 327 -1.78 -18.86 -1.76
N ALA A 328 -3.08 -19.17 -1.76
CA ALA A 328 -3.57 -20.53 -1.96
C ALA A 328 -3.73 -20.92 -3.43
N THR A 329 -3.92 -19.96 -4.34
CA THR A 329 -4.23 -20.23 -5.75
C THR A 329 -3.14 -19.80 -6.74
N HIS A 330 -2.19 -18.95 -6.34
CA HIS A 330 -1.12 -18.49 -7.20
C HIS A 330 0.28 -18.87 -6.65
N PRO A 331 1.20 -19.38 -7.49
CA PRO A 331 2.57 -19.63 -7.06
C PRO A 331 3.31 -18.33 -6.71
N ARG A 332 4.29 -18.41 -5.80
CA ARG A 332 5.13 -17.24 -5.49
C ARG A 332 5.86 -16.74 -6.73
N ARG A 333 5.92 -15.41 -6.88
CA ARG A 333 6.66 -14.74 -7.95
C ARG A 333 8.09 -14.47 -7.51
N LYS A 334 8.98 -14.34 -8.50
CA LYS A 334 10.32 -13.79 -8.25
C LYS A 334 10.18 -12.32 -7.85
N LEU A 335 10.83 -11.92 -6.76
CA LEU A 335 10.86 -10.54 -6.31
C LEU A 335 11.51 -9.65 -7.38
N ARG A 336 10.81 -8.60 -7.83
CA ARG A 336 11.33 -7.66 -8.83
C ARG A 336 12.43 -6.75 -8.29
N ARG A 337 12.41 -6.51 -6.97
CA ARG A 337 13.35 -5.67 -6.22
C ARG A 337 13.48 -4.26 -6.84
N LEU A 338 12.34 -3.59 -7.06
CA LEU A 338 12.30 -2.28 -7.73
C LEU A 338 13.14 -1.22 -7.01
N TYR A 339 13.27 -1.31 -5.68
CA TYR A 339 14.12 -0.41 -4.90
C TYR A 339 15.58 -0.40 -5.37
N ASP A 340 16.10 -1.55 -5.78
CA ASP A 340 17.50 -1.69 -6.21
C ASP A 340 17.72 -1.10 -7.61
N LYS A 341 16.65 -0.78 -8.34
CA LYS A 341 16.68 -0.31 -9.74
C LYS A 341 16.31 1.16 -9.90
N ARG A 342 15.92 1.84 -8.82
CA ARG A 342 15.29 3.18 -8.84
C ARG A 342 16.08 4.21 -9.63
N ALA A 343 17.38 4.34 -9.35
CA ALA A 343 18.23 5.31 -10.03
C ALA A 343 18.21 5.11 -11.55
N ARG A 344 18.42 3.87 -12.00
CA ARG A 344 18.33 3.51 -13.42
C ARG A 344 16.95 3.80 -14.01
N LEU A 345 15.86 3.45 -13.32
CA LEU A 345 14.51 3.66 -13.84
C LEU A 345 14.19 5.15 -13.99
N VAL A 346 14.62 5.98 -13.04
CA VAL A 346 14.48 7.44 -13.14
C VAL A 346 15.37 8.02 -14.24
N GLU A 347 16.57 7.50 -14.45
CA GLU A 347 17.40 7.86 -15.62
C GLU A 347 16.71 7.50 -16.94
N ASP A 348 16.11 6.32 -17.03
CA ASP A 348 15.35 5.87 -18.20
C ASP A 348 14.16 6.82 -18.48
N LEU A 349 13.38 7.16 -17.44
CA LEU A 349 12.30 8.15 -17.50
C LEU A 349 12.80 9.52 -17.97
N THR A 350 13.93 9.99 -17.42
CA THR A 350 14.53 11.29 -17.76
C THR A 350 14.93 11.34 -19.23
N ARG A 351 15.54 10.28 -19.75
CA ARG A 351 15.88 10.19 -21.18
C ARG A 351 14.64 10.22 -22.06
N GLU A 352 13.58 9.52 -21.68
CA GLU A 352 12.34 9.50 -22.44
C GLU A 352 11.64 10.85 -22.43
N PHE A 353 11.62 11.53 -21.28
CA PHE A 353 11.13 12.92 -21.18
C PHE A 353 11.87 13.84 -22.17
N PHE A 354 13.20 13.88 -22.16
CA PHE A 354 13.95 14.75 -23.07
C PHE A 354 13.89 14.32 -24.55
N ALA A 355 13.50 13.08 -24.86
CA ALA A 355 13.29 12.63 -26.23
C ALA A 355 11.93 13.06 -26.80
N HIS A 356 10.91 13.24 -25.95
CA HIS A 356 9.54 13.58 -26.33
C HIS A 356 9.12 15.01 -25.97
N SER A 357 9.87 15.65 -25.07
CA SER A 357 9.61 17.01 -24.62
C SER A 357 10.20 18.01 -25.62
N HIS A 358 9.36 18.96 -26.04
CA HIS A 358 9.75 20.12 -26.85
C HIS A 358 9.94 21.40 -25.99
N PHE A 359 10.13 21.24 -24.67
CA PHE A 359 10.41 22.35 -23.76
C PHE A 359 11.76 23.02 -23.99
#